data_AF-A4PI98-F1
#
_entry.id   AF-A4PI98-F1
#
_cell.length_a   1.000
_cell.length_b   1.000
_cell.length_c   1.000
_cell.angle_alpha   90.00
_cell.angle_beta   90.00
_cell.angle_gamma   90.00
#
_symmetry.space_group_name_H-M   'P 1'
#
loop_
_entity.id
_entity.type
_entity.pdbx_description
1 polymer ?
#
loop_
_entity_poly.entity_id
_entity_poly.type
_entity_poly.pdbx_seq_one_letter_code
_entity_poly.pdbx_strand_id
1 'polypeptide(L)'
;IVHREHHESREEVSVSSGKNNPFYFNSDRWFRTLYRNEWGHIRVLQRFDQRSKQMQNLENYRVVEFKSKPNTLLLPHHADADFLLVVLNGTAVLTLVNPDSRDSYILEQGHAQKIPAGTTFFLVNPDDNENLRIIKLAIPVNNPHRFQDFFLSSTEAQQSYLRGFSKNILEASFDSDFKEINRVLFGEERQQQQGEESREEGVIVELKREQIQELMKHAKSSSRKELSSQDEPFNLRNSKPIYSNKFGRWYEMTPEKNPQLKDLDVFISSVDMKEGALLLPHYSSKAIVIMVINEGEAKIELVGLSDQQQQKQQEESLEVQRYRAELSEDDVFVIPAAYPVAINATSNLNFFAFGINAENNRRNFLAGGKDNVMSEIPTEVLEVSFPASGKKVEKLIKKQSESHFVDAQPEQQQREEGHKGRKGSLSSILGSLY
;
A
#
# COMPACT_ATOMS: atom_id res chain seq x y z
N ILE A 1 -25.40 -50.21 -32.44
CA ILE A 1 -24.50 -49.09 -32.77
C ILE A 1 -24.71 -48.06 -31.68
N VAL A 2 -23.72 -47.95 -30.79
CA VAL A 2 -23.73 -47.15 -29.57
C VAL A 2 -23.06 -45.83 -29.91
N HIS A 3 -23.78 -44.71 -29.84
CA HIS A 3 -23.16 -43.39 -29.89
C HIS A 3 -22.72 -43.00 -28.48
N ARG A 4 -21.40 -43.03 -28.28
CA ARG A 4 -20.70 -42.59 -27.09
C ARG A 4 -20.22 -41.17 -27.41
N GLU A 5 -20.92 -40.16 -26.90
CA GLU A 5 -20.46 -38.78 -26.98
C GLU A 5 -19.31 -38.60 -25.98
N HIS A 6 -18.13 -38.32 -26.52
CA HIS A 6 -16.95 -37.94 -25.78
C HIS A 6 -17.17 -36.52 -25.23
N HIS A 7 -17.35 -36.42 -23.91
CA HIS A 7 -17.07 -35.18 -23.18
C HIS A 7 -15.56 -34.94 -23.22
N GLU A 8 -15.08 -34.19 -24.21
CA GLU A 8 -13.78 -33.54 -24.12
C GLU A 8 -13.90 -32.37 -23.14
N SER A 9 -13.18 -32.52 -22.03
CA SER A 9 -12.86 -31.47 -21.07
C SER A 9 -12.28 -30.27 -21.81
N ARG A 10 -13.04 -29.17 -21.89
CA ARG A 10 -12.49 -27.85 -22.22
C ARG A 10 -11.43 -27.52 -21.18
N GLU A 11 -10.17 -27.57 -21.61
CA GLU A 11 -9.04 -27.07 -20.85
C GLU A 11 -9.33 -25.62 -20.44
N GLU A 12 -9.35 -25.35 -19.13
CA GLU A 12 -9.31 -23.99 -18.62
C GLU A 12 -8.09 -23.29 -19.25
N VAL A 13 -8.31 -22.23 -20.02
CA VAL A 13 -7.26 -21.30 -20.43
C VAL A 13 -6.80 -20.56 -19.19
N SER A 14 -6.04 -21.26 -18.36
CA SER A 14 -5.29 -20.70 -17.26
C SER A 14 -4.10 -19.97 -17.87
N VAL A 15 -4.12 -18.64 -17.81
CA VAL A 15 -2.90 -17.87 -18.07
C VAL A 15 -1.93 -18.21 -16.93
N SER A 16 -1.03 -19.15 -17.22
CA SER A 16 0.00 -19.60 -16.29
C SER A 16 1.09 -18.53 -16.14
N SER A 17 1.57 -18.42 -14.90
CA SER A 17 2.67 -17.58 -14.42
C SER A 17 2.38 -16.08 -14.30
N GLY A 18 2.71 -15.51 -13.14
CA GLY A 18 2.58 -14.08 -12.80
C GLY A 18 3.32 -13.09 -13.72
N LYS A 19 3.95 -13.55 -14.81
CA LYS A 19 4.55 -12.67 -15.84
C LYS A 19 3.50 -11.93 -16.68
N ASN A 20 2.30 -12.51 -16.87
CA ASN A 20 1.27 -11.96 -17.75
C ASN A 20 0.05 -11.36 -17.05
N ASN A 21 0.03 -11.30 -15.71
CA ASN A 21 -1.03 -10.60 -14.98
C ASN A 21 -0.73 -9.08 -15.01
N PRO A 22 -1.57 -8.24 -15.66
CA PRO A 22 -1.32 -6.81 -15.75
C PRO A 22 -1.51 -6.09 -14.40
N PHE A 23 -2.29 -6.67 -13.48
CA PHE A 23 -2.64 -6.07 -12.21
C PHE A 23 -1.60 -6.32 -11.11
N TYR A 24 -0.67 -7.25 -11.34
CA TYR A 24 0.38 -7.62 -10.40
C TYR A 24 1.69 -6.90 -10.71
N PHE A 25 2.23 -6.24 -9.69
CA PHE A 25 3.50 -5.54 -9.71
C PHE A 25 4.43 -6.10 -8.62
N ASN A 26 5.19 -7.12 -8.99
CA ASN A 26 6.34 -7.60 -8.22
C ASN A 26 7.31 -6.47 -7.82
N SER A 27 7.70 -6.46 -6.54
CA SER A 27 8.53 -5.43 -5.91
C SER A 27 9.95 -5.30 -6.51
N ASP A 28 10.56 -6.40 -6.94
CA ASP A 28 11.92 -6.41 -7.50
C ASP A 28 11.97 -5.87 -8.93
N ARG A 29 10.93 -6.15 -9.73
CA ARG A 29 10.94 -5.86 -11.17
C ARG A 29 10.37 -4.50 -11.53
N TRP A 30 9.31 -4.07 -10.83
CA TRP A 30 8.49 -2.95 -11.30
C TRP A 30 8.74 -1.64 -10.56
N PHE A 31 9.59 -1.66 -9.53
CA PHE A 31 10.07 -0.45 -8.89
C PHE A 31 11.35 0.05 -9.55
N ARG A 32 11.38 1.34 -9.89
CA ARG A 32 12.58 2.05 -10.29
C ARG A 32 13.14 2.82 -9.11
N THR A 33 14.38 2.58 -8.76
CA THR A 33 15.10 3.36 -7.75
C THR A 33 15.30 4.80 -8.24
N LEU A 34 14.84 5.77 -7.45
CA LEU A 34 15.12 7.20 -7.64
C LEU A 34 16.43 7.58 -6.95
N TYR A 35 16.61 7.12 -5.71
CA TYR A 35 17.80 7.35 -4.91
C TYR A 35 18.13 6.10 -4.10
N ARG A 36 19.42 5.82 -3.91
CA ARG A 36 19.90 4.74 -3.04
C ARG A 36 21.31 5.08 -2.55
N ASN A 37 21.55 4.85 -1.27
CA ASN A 37 22.87 4.82 -0.66
C ASN A 37 22.87 3.79 0.48
N GLU A 38 23.91 3.78 1.31
CA GLU A 38 24.02 2.84 2.43
C GLU A 38 22.93 3.02 3.51
N TRP A 39 22.32 4.21 3.60
CA TRP A 39 21.35 4.59 4.62
C TRP A 39 19.91 4.26 4.25
N GLY A 40 19.63 4.03 2.97
CA GLY A 40 18.29 3.72 2.51
C GLY A 40 18.08 3.91 1.02
N HIS A 41 16.81 3.91 0.61
CA HIS A 41 16.43 4.16 -0.77
C HIS A 41 15.06 4.81 -0.90
N ILE A 42 14.86 5.45 -2.05
CA ILE A 42 13.55 5.87 -2.57
C ILE A 42 13.34 5.12 -3.87
N ARG A 43 12.22 4.40 -3.98
CA ARG A 43 11.79 3.72 -5.21
C ARG A 43 10.44 4.23 -5.65
N VAL A 44 10.20 4.29 -6.95
CA VAL A 44 8.89 4.61 -7.52
C VAL A 44 8.41 3.47 -8.38
N LEU A 45 7.16 3.05 -8.18
CA LEU A 45 6.53 2.02 -8.99
C LEU A 45 6.40 2.49 -10.45
N GLN A 46 6.54 1.57 -11.40
CA GLN A 46 6.23 1.84 -12.80
C GLN A 46 4.80 2.39 -12.93
N ARG A 47 4.59 3.29 -13.88
CA ARG A 47 3.27 3.83 -14.17
C ARG A 47 2.28 2.72 -14.54
N PHE A 48 1.07 2.81 -14.00
CA PHE A 48 0.03 1.81 -14.20
C PHE A 48 -0.42 1.71 -15.67
N ASP A 49 -0.56 2.85 -16.34
CA ASP A 49 -0.99 2.96 -17.73
C ASP A 49 0.01 2.38 -18.74
N GLN A 50 1.30 2.29 -18.38
CA GLN A 50 2.31 1.60 -19.18
C GLN A 50 2.21 0.07 -19.08
N ARG A 51 1.65 -0.44 -17.98
CA ARG A 51 1.51 -1.89 -17.76
C ARG A 51 0.29 -2.46 -18.48
N SER A 52 -0.83 -1.74 -18.46
CA SER A 52 -2.05 -2.10 -19.18
C SER A 52 -2.94 -0.91 -19.45
N LYS A 53 -3.59 -0.89 -20.63
CA LYS A 53 -4.62 0.09 -20.96
C LYS A 53 -5.82 0.04 -20.00
N GLN A 54 -6.06 -1.09 -19.35
CA GLN A 54 -7.12 -1.25 -18.35
C GLN A 54 -6.90 -0.40 -17.10
N MET A 55 -5.70 0.15 -16.89
CA MET A 55 -5.36 1.01 -15.77
C MET A 55 -5.05 2.46 -16.20
N GLN A 56 -5.53 2.90 -17.36
CA GLN A 56 -5.37 4.29 -17.84
C GLN A 56 -5.93 5.32 -16.84
N ASN A 57 -7.01 5.00 -16.14
CA ASN A 57 -7.61 5.89 -15.12
C ASN A 57 -6.70 6.11 -13.91
N LEU A 58 -5.60 5.35 -13.78
CA LEU A 58 -4.59 5.53 -12.75
C LEU A 58 -3.35 6.31 -13.23
N GLU A 59 -3.40 6.92 -14.41
CA GLU A 59 -2.24 7.62 -14.98
C GLU A 59 -1.69 8.70 -14.02
N ASN A 60 -2.60 9.44 -13.38
CA ASN A 60 -2.34 10.54 -12.43
C ASN A 60 -1.79 10.10 -11.06
N TYR A 61 -1.60 8.80 -10.83
CA TYR A 61 -1.23 8.28 -9.53
C TYR A 61 0.09 7.53 -9.62
N ARG A 62 1.01 7.81 -8.69
CA ARG A 62 2.28 7.08 -8.56
C ARG A 62 2.41 6.54 -7.15
N VAL A 63 2.97 5.34 -7.01
CA VAL A 63 3.29 4.74 -5.72
C VAL A 63 4.79 4.90 -5.47
N VAL A 64 5.16 5.48 -4.34
CA VAL A 64 6.54 5.75 -3.94
C VAL A 64 6.83 5.04 -2.64
N GLU A 65 7.90 4.26 -2.61
CA GLU A 65 8.41 3.63 -1.40
C GLU A 65 9.63 4.40 -0.90
N PHE A 66 9.67 4.63 0.40
CA PHE A 66 10.84 5.11 1.12
C PHE A 66 11.21 4.10 2.21
N LYS A 67 12.48 3.69 2.22
CA LYS A 67 13.06 2.90 3.32
C LYS A 67 14.32 3.58 3.82
N SER A 68 14.49 3.66 5.14
CA SER A 68 15.72 4.16 5.74
C SER A 68 16.12 3.38 6.99
N LYS A 69 17.43 3.32 7.23
CA LYS A 69 18.03 2.73 8.43
C LYS A 69 17.76 3.56 9.69
N PRO A 70 17.97 3.00 10.88
CA PRO A 70 18.04 3.75 12.14
C PRO A 70 18.85 5.03 12.05
N ASN A 71 18.47 6.03 12.83
CA ASN A 71 19.18 7.29 12.99
C ASN A 71 19.46 8.03 11.67
N THR A 72 18.48 8.12 10.77
CA THR A 72 18.65 8.76 9.45
C THR A 72 17.75 9.97 9.24
N LEU A 73 18.14 10.85 8.30
CA LEU A 73 17.38 12.00 7.80
C LEU A 73 17.26 11.94 6.28
N LEU A 74 16.04 12.02 5.76
CA LEU A 74 15.78 12.42 4.38
C LEU A 74 15.85 13.95 4.29
N LEU A 75 16.77 14.47 3.48
CA LEU A 75 17.05 15.89 3.39
C LEU A 75 15.83 16.72 2.94
N PRO A 76 15.77 18.02 3.34
CA PRO A 76 14.67 18.90 2.97
C PRO A 76 14.46 19.04 1.46
N HIS A 77 13.23 18.78 1.02
CA HIS A 77 12.78 18.93 -0.36
C HIS A 77 11.29 19.23 -0.42
N HIS A 78 10.84 19.74 -1.57
CA HIS A 78 9.42 19.77 -1.93
C HIS A 78 9.23 19.02 -3.25
N ALA A 79 7.99 18.69 -3.60
CA ALA A 79 7.68 18.05 -4.87
C ALA A 79 6.52 18.73 -5.58
N ASP A 80 6.45 18.58 -6.91
CA ASP A 80 5.28 18.99 -7.69
C ASP A 80 4.16 17.93 -7.68
N ALA A 81 3.87 17.40 -6.50
CA ALA A 81 2.80 16.43 -6.25
C ALA A 81 2.26 16.55 -4.82
N ASP A 82 0.96 16.33 -4.67
CA ASP A 82 0.41 15.97 -3.36
C ASP A 82 0.89 14.55 -3.01
N PHE A 83 1.26 14.33 -1.74
CA PHE A 83 1.53 13.00 -1.23
C PHE A 83 0.54 12.63 -0.14
N LEU A 84 0.05 11.39 -0.18
CA LEU A 84 -0.60 10.74 0.94
C LEU A 84 0.35 9.67 1.48
N LEU A 85 1.02 9.99 2.57
CA LEU A 85 2.03 9.16 3.23
C LEU A 85 1.36 8.19 4.20
N VAL A 86 1.84 6.95 4.27
CA VAL A 86 1.48 5.96 5.28
C VAL A 86 2.74 5.29 5.82
N VAL A 87 2.90 5.30 7.15
CA VAL A 87 3.99 4.55 7.82
C VAL A 87 3.60 3.08 7.90
N LEU A 88 4.38 2.24 7.21
CA LEU A 88 4.18 0.80 7.18
C LEU A 88 4.79 0.13 8.41
N ASN A 89 6.06 0.42 8.71
CA ASN A 89 6.82 -0.10 9.85
C ASN A 89 7.78 0.98 10.38
N GLY A 90 8.17 0.89 11.65
CA GLY A 90 9.03 1.87 12.31
C GLY A 90 8.34 3.15 12.76
N THR A 91 9.17 4.07 13.25
CA THR A 91 8.79 5.41 13.70
C THR A 91 9.43 6.45 12.79
N ALA A 92 8.71 7.52 12.51
CA ALA A 92 9.24 8.67 11.77
C ALA A 92 8.94 9.97 12.51
N VAL A 93 9.80 10.97 12.33
CA VAL A 93 9.44 12.37 12.60
C VAL A 93 9.31 13.07 11.25
N LEU A 94 8.08 13.44 10.89
CA LEU A 94 7.80 14.24 9.71
C LEU A 94 7.74 15.71 10.10
N THR A 95 8.55 16.55 9.45
CA THR A 95 8.44 18.00 9.61
C THR A 95 8.00 18.65 8.31
N LEU A 96 6.91 19.42 8.37
CA LEU A 96 6.39 20.24 7.30
C LEU A 96 6.83 21.69 7.53
N VAL A 97 7.44 22.31 6.53
CA VAL A 97 7.96 23.68 6.58
C VAL A 97 7.09 24.57 5.70
N ASN A 98 6.50 25.57 6.32
CA ASN A 98 5.68 26.62 5.70
C ASN A 98 6.44 27.96 5.74
N PRO A 99 6.01 29.00 5.01
CA PRO A 99 6.73 30.28 4.95
C PRO A 99 7.09 30.90 6.30
N ASP A 100 6.20 30.79 7.29
CA ASP A 100 6.36 31.43 8.61
C ASP A 100 6.31 30.44 9.78
N SER A 101 6.23 29.13 9.52
CA SER A 101 6.10 28.11 10.57
C SER A 101 6.67 26.76 10.15
N ARG A 102 6.83 25.88 11.13
CA ARG A 102 7.07 24.46 10.89
C ARG A 102 6.28 23.63 11.87
N ASP A 103 5.75 22.52 11.41
CA ASP A 103 5.05 21.55 12.23
C ASP A 103 5.76 20.21 12.14
N SER A 104 6.15 19.67 13.30
CA SER A 104 6.81 18.38 13.43
C SER A 104 5.88 17.38 14.08
N TYR A 105 5.78 16.18 13.52
CA TYR A 105 4.88 15.14 13.97
C TYR A 105 5.61 13.81 14.11
N ILE A 106 5.35 13.11 15.22
CA ILE A 106 5.79 11.73 15.42
C ILE A 106 4.76 10.81 14.78
N LEU A 107 5.21 10.00 13.82
CA LEU A 107 4.43 9.03 13.10
C LEU A 107 4.92 7.62 13.46
N GLU A 108 3.98 6.74 13.72
CA GLU A 108 4.19 5.32 14.00
C GLU A 108 3.44 4.48 12.97
N GLN A 109 3.66 3.16 12.94
CA GLN A 109 2.92 2.24 12.08
C GLN A 109 1.41 2.52 12.03
N GLY A 110 0.88 2.64 10.81
CA GLY A 110 -0.53 2.93 10.54
C GLY A 110 -0.90 4.42 10.57
N HIS A 111 0.02 5.31 10.93
CA HIS A 111 -0.18 6.75 10.74
C HIS A 111 -0.14 7.11 9.26
N ALA A 112 -1.03 8.02 8.88
CA ALA A 112 -1.08 8.64 7.57
C ALA A 112 -1.14 10.16 7.67
N GLN A 113 -0.57 10.84 6.68
CA GLN A 113 -0.54 12.30 6.57
C GLN A 113 -0.56 12.72 5.10
N LYS A 114 -1.41 13.69 4.76
CA LYS A 114 -1.32 14.41 3.49
C LYS A 114 -0.20 15.46 3.57
N ILE A 115 0.66 15.48 2.56
CA ILE A 115 1.68 16.50 2.34
C ILE A 115 1.27 17.24 1.07
N PRO A 116 0.78 18.50 1.18
CA PRO A 116 0.38 19.25 0.00
C PRO A 116 1.52 19.50 -0.98
N ALA A 117 1.21 19.58 -2.27
CA ALA A 117 2.19 19.90 -3.31
C ALA A 117 2.94 21.21 -3.01
N GLY A 118 4.26 21.22 -3.25
CA GLY A 118 5.13 22.37 -2.97
C GLY A 118 5.50 22.58 -1.50
N THR A 119 4.94 21.80 -0.55
CA THR A 119 5.33 21.86 0.86
C THR A 119 6.75 21.33 1.02
N THR A 120 7.64 22.12 1.62
CA THR A 120 8.98 21.63 1.95
C THR A 120 8.88 20.74 3.17
N PHE A 121 9.42 19.52 3.10
CA PHE A 121 9.42 18.61 4.23
C PHE A 121 10.71 17.81 4.32
N PHE A 122 10.94 17.23 5.50
CA PHE A 122 11.99 16.26 5.76
C PHE A 122 11.48 15.18 6.71
N LEU A 123 12.11 14.00 6.65
CA LEU A 123 11.74 12.83 7.45
C LEU A 123 12.95 12.34 8.24
N VAL A 124 12.78 12.12 9.53
CA VAL A 124 13.78 11.50 10.40
C VAL A 124 13.31 10.10 10.78
N ASN A 125 14.19 9.09 10.69
CA ASN A 125 14.03 7.85 11.45
C ASN A 125 14.77 8.03 12.79
N PRO A 126 14.05 8.25 13.91
CA PRO A 126 14.68 8.50 15.19
C PRO A 126 15.10 7.21 15.92
N ASP A 127 14.66 6.04 15.44
CA ASP A 127 14.92 4.77 16.12
C ASP A 127 16.39 4.37 16.03
N ASP A 128 16.87 3.61 17.02
CA ASP A 128 18.25 3.11 17.10
C ASP A 128 18.41 1.70 16.48
N ASN A 129 17.32 0.97 16.25
CA ASN A 129 17.34 -0.45 15.86
C ASN A 129 16.36 -0.79 14.74
N GLU A 130 15.26 -0.06 14.61
CA GLU A 130 14.22 -0.33 13.63
C GLU A 130 14.40 0.49 12.34
N ASN A 131 14.33 -0.19 11.19
CA ASN A 131 14.25 0.48 9.90
C ASN A 131 12.87 1.12 9.72
N LEU A 132 12.83 2.30 9.13
CA LEU A 132 11.60 2.97 8.75
C LEU A 132 11.16 2.53 7.35
N ARG A 133 9.90 2.12 7.20
CA ARG A 133 9.26 1.83 5.91
C ARG A 133 8.02 2.70 5.73
N ILE A 134 7.99 3.43 4.62
CA ILE A 134 6.90 4.33 4.26
C ILE A 134 6.48 4.07 2.82
N ILE A 135 5.16 4.08 2.59
CA ILE A 135 4.59 4.13 1.25
C ILE A 135 3.85 5.46 1.07
N LYS A 136 3.99 6.06 -0.10
CA LYS A 136 3.29 7.31 -0.47
C LYS A 136 2.50 7.08 -1.76
N LEU A 137 1.26 7.52 -1.77
CA LEU A 137 0.53 7.80 -3.00
C LEU A 137 0.85 9.22 -3.43
N ALA A 138 1.46 9.39 -4.59
CA ALA A 138 1.78 10.69 -5.18
C ALA A 138 0.79 11.05 -6.28
N ILE A 139 0.30 12.28 -6.25
CA ILE A 139 -0.66 12.84 -7.22
C ILE A 139 0.00 14.08 -7.83
N PRO A 140 0.68 13.95 -8.98
CA PRO A 140 1.38 15.07 -9.60
C PRO A 140 0.45 16.19 -10.05
N VAL A 141 0.86 17.45 -9.84
CA VAL A 141 0.02 18.62 -10.17
C VAL A 141 0.27 19.17 -11.57
N ASN A 142 1.47 18.91 -12.15
CA ASN A 142 1.86 19.46 -13.45
C ASN A 142 1.67 18.49 -14.61
N ASN A 143 2.17 17.26 -14.46
CA ASN A 143 2.17 16.26 -15.54
C ASN A 143 1.48 14.98 -15.05
N PRO A 144 0.45 14.49 -15.75
CA PRO A 144 -0.39 13.37 -15.32
C PRO A 144 0.31 12.01 -15.18
N HIS A 145 1.65 11.94 -15.12
CA HIS A 145 2.42 10.69 -15.10
C HIS A 145 3.68 10.73 -14.23
N ARG A 146 4.16 11.92 -13.87
CA ARG A 146 5.48 12.11 -13.27
C ARG A 146 5.43 13.29 -12.31
N PHE A 147 6.14 13.13 -11.20
CA PHE A 147 6.50 14.21 -10.30
C PHE A 147 8.03 14.32 -10.25
N GLN A 148 8.50 15.42 -9.70
CA GLN A 148 9.90 15.76 -9.48
C GLN A 148 10.07 16.22 -8.04
N ASP A 149 11.11 15.72 -7.39
CA ASP A 149 11.56 16.21 -6.09
C ASP A 149 12.58 17.34 -6.31
N PHE A 150 12.37 18.46 -5.63
CA PHE A 150 13.20 19.66 -5.67
C PHE A 150 13.92 19.80 -4.34
N PHE A 151 15.20 19.45 -4.32
CA PHE A 151 16.02 19.47 -3.11
C PHE A 151 16.73 20.81 -2.88
N LEU A 152 16.68 21.26 -1.63
CA LEU A 152 17.39 22.47 -1.17
C LEU A 152 18.88 22.24 -1.02
N SER A 153 19.28 21.01 -0.69
CA SER A 153 20.67 20.64 -0.43
C SER A 153 21.43 20.29 -1.71
N SER A 154 22.73 20.59 -1.70
CA SER A 154 23.69 20.08 -2.68
C SER A 154 24.42 18.88 -2.08
N THR A 155 24.25 17.71 -2.68
CA THR A 155 24.93 16.46 -2.31
C THR A 155 25.76 15.96 -3.50
N GLU A 156 26.39 14.80 -3.40
CA GLU A 156 27.02 14.18 -4.58
C GLU A 156 25.98 13.71 -5.60
N ALA A 157 24.84 13.20 -5.12
CA ALA A 157 23.77 12.66 -5.96
C ALA A 157 22.94 13.73 -6.65
N GLN A 158 22.90 14.97 -6.14
CA GLN A 158 22.06 16.03 -6.71
C GLN A 158 22.54 17.44 -6.40
N GLN A 159 22.08 18.39 -7.21
CA GLN A 159 22.35 19.81 -7.03
C GLN A 159 21.15 20.51 -6.39
N SER A 160 21.41 21.43 -5.46
CA SER A 160 20.41 22.37 -4.97
C SER A 160 19.77 23.12 -6.13
N TYR A 161 18.44 23.23 -6.16
CA TYR A 161 17.74 23.98 -7.21
C TYR A 161 18.11 25.47 -7.22
N LEU A 162 18.64 26.01 -6.12
CA LEU A 162 19.11 27.39 -6.04
C LEU A 162 20.25 27.68 -7.04
N ARG A 163 21.02 26.65 -7.42
CA ARG A 163 22.07 26.76 -8.45
C ARG A 163 21.52 27.07 -9.84
N GLY A 164 20.22 26.88 -10.07
CA GLY A 164 19.57 27.25 -11.32
C GLY A 164 19.44 28.77 -11.52
N PHE A 165 19.56 29.57 -10.46
CA PHE A 165 19.48 31.03 -10.55
C PHE A 165 20.83 31.65 -10.93
N SER A 166 20.77 32.77 -11.65
CA SER A 166 21.98 33.51 -12.01
C SER A 166 22.68 34.08 -10.77
N LYS A 167 24.01 34.22 -10.83
CA LYS A 167 24.82 34.81 -9.77
C LYS A 167 24.25 36.13 -9.25
N ASN A 168 23.93 37.07 -10.15
CA ASN A 168 23.39 38.38 -9.78
C ASN A 168 22.06 38.28 -9.02
N ILE A 169 21.20 37.29 -9.36
CA ILE A 169 19.96 37.05 -8.64
C ILE A 169 20.26 36.53 -7.23
N LEU A 170 21.17 35.57 -7.09
CA LEU A 170 21.53 35.01 -5.79
C LEU A 170 22.16 36.07 -4.88
N GLU A 171 23.11 36.86 -5.39
CA GLU A 171 23.74 37.96 -4.65
C GLU A 171 22.71 39.00 -4.19
N ALA A 172 21.79 39.40 -5.07
CA ALA A 172 20.71 40.34 -4.71
C ALA A 172 19.68 39.74 -3.74
N SER A 173 19.43 38.42 -3.80
CA SER A 173 18.41 37.75 -2.98
C SER A 173 18.91 37.47 -1.56
N PHE A 174 20.19 37.11 -1.42
CA PHE A 174 20.81 36.79 -0.13
C PHE A 174 21.57 37.97 0.50
N ASP A 175 21.71 39.08 -0.22
CA ASP A 175 22.49 40.26 0.20
C ASP A 175 23.91 39.90 0.66
N SER A 176 24.56 39.02 -0.12
CA SER A 176 25.89 38.48 0.17
C SER A 176 26.64 38.24 -1.13
N ASP A 177 27.97 38.25 -1.07
CA ASP A 177 28.78 37.95 -2.24
C ASP A 177 28.65 36.48 -2.65
N PHE A 178 28.73 36.20 -3.94
CA PHE A 178 28.53 34.84 -4.43
C PHE A 178 29.57 33.84 -3.90
N LYS A 179 30.77 34.30 -3.50
CA LYS A 179 31.79 33.41 -2.95
C LYS A 179 31.35 32.88 -1.60
N GLU A 180 30.80 33.72 -0.74
CA GLU A 180 30.19 33.32 0.52
C GLU A 180 28.97 32.40 0.30
N ILE A 181 28.05 32.77 -0.60
CA ILE A 181 26.88 31.94 -0.95
C ILE A 181 27.33 30.54 -1.40
N ASN A 182 28.30 30.46 -2.31
CA ASN A 182 28.81 29.21 -2.84
C ASN A 182 29.51 28.35 -1.76
N ARG A 183 30.25 29.00 -0.86
CA ARG A 183 30.90 28.32 0.27
C ARG A 183 29.89 27.73 1.27
N VAL A 184 28.82 28.48 1.59
CA VAL A 184 27.88 28.13 2.67
C VAL A 184 26.75 27.21 2.19
N LEU A 185 26.12 27.51 1.05
CA LEU A 185 24.94 26.77 0.58
C LEU A 185 25.28 25.61 -0.36
N PHE A 186 26.39 25.72 -1.11
CA PHE A 186 26.72 24.79 -2.18
C PHE A 186 27.98 23.96 -1.92
N GLY A 187 28.81 24.36 -0.95
CA GLY A 187 29.96 23.61 -0.46
C GLY A 187 31.08 23.39 -1.48
N GLU A 188 31.28 24.28 -2.46
CA GLU A 188 32.28 24.07 -3.53
C GLU A 188 33.72 24.41 -3.12
N GLU A 189 33.95 25.40 -2.26
CA GLU A 189 35.34 25.77 -1.86
C GLU A 189 36.05 24.67 -1.04
N ARG A 190 35.30 23.77 -0.40
CA ARG A 190 35.87 22.63 0.35
C ARG A 190 36.43 21.54 -0.56
N GLN A 191 36.07 21.53 -1.86
CA GLN A 191 36.50 20.51 -2.82
C GLN A 191 37.98 20.62 -3.23
N GLN A 192 38.62 21.78 -3.02
CA GLN A 192 40.00 22.02 -3.48
C GLN A 192 41.06 21.86 -2.38
N GLN A 193 40.69 21.72 -1.10
CA GLN A 193 41.65 21.73 0.02
C GLN A 193 41.56 20.54 0.99
N GLN A 194 40.46 19.78 0.99
CA GLN A 194 40.35 18.54 1.75
C GLN A 194 39.83 17.48 0.79
N GLY A 195 40.50 16.33 0.73
CA GLY A 195 40.12 15.21 -0.12
C GLY A 195 38.64 14.84 0.06
N GLU A 196 38.11 14.14 -0.95
CA GLU A 196 36.76 13.64 -1.25
C GLU A 196 35.74 13.34 -0.11
N GLU A 197 36.03 13.50 1.18
CA GLU A 197 35.22 13.04 2.33
C GLU A 197 34.12 14.02 2.83
N SER A 198 33.85 15.15 2.16
CA SER A 198 33.02 16.23 2.77
C SER A 198 31.61 16.44 2.21
N ARG A 199 31.14 15.60 1.28
CA ARG A 199 29.74 15.63 0.83
C ARG A 199 29.00 14.39 1.28
N GLU A 200 27.77 14.62 1.71
CA GLU A 200 26.80 13.55 1.90
C GLU A 200 26.58 12.85 0.55
N GLU A 201 26.78 11.52 0.49
CA GLU A 201 26.72 10.75 -0.77
C GLU A 201 25.32 10.72 -1.41
N GLY A 202 24.28 11.16 -0.70
CA GLY A 202 22.91 11.04 -1.17
C GLY A 202 21.94 11.97 -0.45
N VAL A 203 20.64 11.66 -0.60
CA VAL A 203 19.55 12.44 0.00
C VAL A 203 19.11 11.91 1.36
N ILE A 204 19.66 10.77 1.78
CA ILE A 204 19.40 10.11 3.05
C ILE A 204 20.71 10.05 3.81
N VAL A 205 20.78 10.65 4.99
CA VAL A 205 22.03 10.81 5.74
C VAL A 205 21.90 10.34 7.17
N GLU A 206 23.02 9.95 7.78
CA GLU A 206 23.07 9.62 9.20
C GLU A 206 22.94 10.88 10.06
N LEU A 207 22.22 10.76 11.17
CA LEU A 207 22.13 11.76 12.22
C LEU A 207 22.74 11.25 13.51
N LYS A 208 23.45 12.13 14.22
CA LYS A 208 23.87 11.87 15.59
C LYS A 208 22.66 11.91 16.53
N ARG A 209 22.75 11.17 17.64
CA ARG A 209 21.68 11.11 18.64
C ARG A 209 21.29 12.48 19.19
N GLU A 210 22.24 13.40 19.39
CA GLU A 210 21.94 14.74 19.89
C GLU A 210 21.09 15.54 18.89
N GLN A 211 21.34 15.36 17.58
CA GLN A 211 20.57 16.01 16.52
C GLN A 211 19.13 15.46 16.50
N ILE A 212 18.97 14.15 16.61
CA ILE A 212 17.64 13.50 16.67
C ILE A 212 16.87 14.01 17.89
N GLN A 213 17.50 14.04 19.07
CA GLN A 213 16.87 14.54 20.29
C GLN A 213 16.38 15.98 20.13
N GLU A 214 17.17 16.86 19.52
CA GLU A 214 16.77 18.25 19.27
C GLU A 214 15.56 18.33 18.32
N LEU A 215 15.57 17.54 17.25
CA LEU A 215 14.45 17.48 16.28
C LEU A 215 13.16 16.93 16.92
N MET A 216 13.28 16.01 17.87
CA MET A 216 12.12 15.42 18.57
C MET A 216 11.49 16.34 19.61
N LYS A 217 12.23 17.30 20.20
CA LYS A 217 11.71 18.16 21.30
C LYS A 217 10.41 18.90 20.96
N HIS A 218 10.23 19.26 19.70
CA HIS A 218 9.08 20.03 19.23
C HIS A 218 8.09 19.20 18.42
N ALA A 219 8.30 17.88 18.32
CA ALA A 219 7.44 16.99 17.57
C ALA A 219 6.19 16.63 18.39
N LYS A 220 5.02 16.82 17.80
CA LYS A 220 3.72 16.46 18.38
C LYS A 220 3.46 14.97 18.15
N SER A 221 3.02 14.25 19.18
CA SER A 221 2.45 12.91 19.01
C SER A 221 0.98 13.03 18.61
N SER A 222 0.50 12.18 17.70
CA SER A 222 -0.93 12.22 17.35
C SER A 222 -1.80 11.73 18.51
N SER A 223 -2.94 12.38 18.71
CA SER A 223 -3.95 11.98 19.67
C SER A 223 -5.18 11.37 18.99
N ARG A 224 -5.93 10.54 19.71
CA ARG A 224 -7.18 9.92 19.19
C ARG A 224 -8.25 10.94 18.76
N LYS A 225 -8.14 12.21 19.13
CA LYS A 225 -9.10 13.27 18.78
C LYS A 225 -8.87 13.86 17.39
N GLU A 226 -7.81 13.46 16.69
CA GLU A 226 -7.32 14.11 15.46
C GLU A 226 -7.84 13.43 14.18
N LEU A 227 -8.75 12.46 14.32
CA LEU A 227 -9.35 11.74 13.18
C LEU A 227 -10.04 12.65 12.16
N SER A 228 -10.51 13.83 12.59
CA SER A 228 -11.16 14.84 11.74
C SER A 228 -10.31 16.08 11.51
N SER A 229 -9.01 16.04 11.84
CA SER A 229 -8.09 17.16 11.66
C SER A 229 -7.78 17.40 10.19
N GLN A 230 -7.70 18.67 9.80
CA GLN A 230 -7.36 19.09 8.43
C GLN A 230 -5.86 18.92 8.15
N ASP A 231 -5.02 19.04 9.18
CA ASP A 231 -3.57 19.21 9.00
C ASP A 231 -2.72 18.23 9.84
N GLU A 232 -3.32 17.53 10.82
CA GLU A 232 -2.59 16.61 11.71
C GLU A 232 -2.67 15.15 11.24
N PRO A 233 -1.65 14.33 11.55
CA PRO A 233 -1.65 12.93 11.16
C PRO A 233 -2.75 12.13 11.86
N PHE A 234 -3.27 11.12 11.18
CA PHE A 234 -4.25 10.20 11.76
C PHE A 234 -3.77 8.76 11.68
N ASN A 235 -4.03 7.97 12.72
CA ASN A 235 -3.72 6.54 12.70
C ASN A 235 -4.97 5.72 12.33
N LEU A 236 -4.84 4.84 11.34
CA LEU A 236 -5.92 3.93 10.92
C LEU A 236 -6.44 3.05 12.06
N ARG A 237 -5.53 2.61 12.95
CA ARG A 237 -5.81 1.73 14.09
C ARG A 237 -6.40 2.46 15.29
N ASN A 238 -6.48 3.81 15.28
CA ASN A 238 -7.18 4.57 16.32
C ASN A 238 -8.71 4.42 16.22
N SER A 239 -9.22 4.01 15.07
CA SER A 239 -10.63 3.70 14.84
C SER A 239 -10.93 2.21 15.04
N LYS A 240 -12.19 1.87 15.34
CA LYS A 240 -12.61 0.45 15.37
C LYS A 240 -12.56 -0.12 13.95
N PRO A 241 -12.13 -1.38 13.77
CA PRO A 241 -12.16 -2.02 12.46
C PRO A 241 -13.60 -2.10 11.93
N ILE A 242 -13.77 -1.88 10.63
CA ILE A 242 -15.07 -1.98 9.95
C ILE A 242 -15.52 -3.44 9.82
N TYR A 243 -14.57 -4.36 9.71
CA TYR A 243 -14.80 -5.80 9.74
C TYR A 243 -13.80 -6.45 10.69
N SER A 244 -14.27 -7.32 11.58
CA SER A 244 -13.41 -7.99 12.55
C SER A 244 -14.03 -9.30 13.00
N ASN A 245 -13.25 -10.38 12.92
CA ASN A 245 -13.58 -11.66 13.53
C ASN A 245 -12.29 -12.37 13.96
N LYS A 246 -12.36 -13.68 14.25
CA LYS A 246 -11.21 -14.46 14.73
C LYS A 246 -10.11 -14.68 13.68
N PHE A 247 -10.38 -14.42 12.39
CA PHE A 247 -9.49 -14.66 11.25
C PHE A 247 -8.86 -13.40 10.68
N GLY A 248 -9.45 -12.22 10.91
CA GLY A 248 -8.89 -10.98 10.40
C GLY A 248 -9.57 -9.71 10.92
N ARG A 249 -8.94 -8.57 10.64
CA ARG A 249 -9.40 -7.22 10.99
C ARG A 249 -9.14 -6.27 9.82
N TRP A 250 -10.13 -5.46 9.48
CA TRP A 250 -10.03 -4.44 8.44
C TRP A 250 -10.28 -3.06 9.07
N TYR A 251 -9.27 -2.19 9.02
CA TYR A 251 -9.34 -0.79 9.42
C TYR A 251 -9.41 0.10 8.17
N GLU A 252 -10.28 1.11 8.16
CA GLU A 252 -10.45 1.98 7.00
C GLU A 252 -10.80 3.41 7.41
N MET A 253 -10.06 4.36 6.84
CA MET A 253 -10.36 5.79 6.89
C MET A 253 -10.82 6.24 5.50
N THR A 254 -11.97 6.92 5.46
CA THR A 254 -12.63 7.32 4.21
C THR A 254 -12.70 8.85 4.09
N PRO A 255 -12.91 9.39 2.87
CA PRO A 255 -13.14 10.81 2.62
C PRO A 255 -14.19 11.46 3.51
N GLU A 256 -15.23 10.72 3.92
CA GLU A 256 -16.31 11.22 4.75
C GLU A 256 -15.90 11.40 6.22
N LYS A 257 -14.81 10.77 6.65
CA LYS A 257 -14.35 10.76 8.05
C LYS A 257 -13.14 11.68 8.29
N ASN A 258 -12.28 11.85 7.28
CA ASN A 258 -11.09 12.68 7.40
C ASN A 258 -10.98 13.67 6.22
N PRO A 259 -10.86 14.98 6.48
CA PRO A 259 -10.79 15.98 5.42
C PRO A 259 -9.59 15.89 4.48
N GLN A 260 -8.41 15.46 4.96
CA GLN A 260 -7.23 15.29 4.11
C GLN A 260 -7.47 14.29 2.99
N LEU A 261 -8.31 13.28 3.25
CA LEU A 261 -8.73 12.27 2.29
C LEU A 261 -9.82 12.75 1.34
N LYS A 262 -10.64 13.71 1.79
CA LYS A 262 -11.72 14.30 1.00
C LYS A 262 -11.21 15.05 -0.22
N ASP A 263 -10.18 15.87 -0.02
CA ASP A 263 -9.57 16.65 -1.11
C ASP A 263 -9.00 15.77 -2.22
N LEU A 264 -8.52 14.57 -1.86
CA LEU A 264 -7.90 13.64 -2.79
C LEU A 264 -8.90 12.62 -3.39
N ASP A 265 -10.12 12.55 -2.85
CA ASP A 265 -11.09 11.48 -3.11
C ASP A 265 -10.48 10.05 -2.96
N VAL A 266 -9.74 9.85 -1.87
CA VAL A 266 -9.03 8.59 -1.57
C VAL A 266 -9.42 8.03 -0.20
N PHE A 267 -9.61 6.71 -0.08
CA PHE A 267 -9.62 6.03 1.22
C PHE A 267 -8.28 5.34 1.48
N ILE A 268 -7.95 5.14 2.75
CA ILE A 268 -6.82 4.28 3.16
C ILE A 268 -7.35 3.14 4.02
N SER A 269 -6.86 1.93 3.77
CA SER A 269 -7.15 0.74 4.57
C SER A 269 -5.89 0.07 5.08
N SER A 270 -5.99 -0.60 6.23
CA SER A 270 -5.03 -1.58 6.73
C SER A 270 -5.77 -2.86 7.11
N VAL A 271 -5.30 -4.00 6.63
CA VAL A 271 -5.96 -5.29 6.83
C VAL A 271 -4.97 -6.28 7.44
N ASP A 272 -5.38 -6.89 8.54
CA ASP A 272 -4.68 -8.00 9.19
C ASP A 272 -5.44 -9.29 8.92
N MET A 273 -4.74 -10.33 8.48
CA MET A 273 -5.28 -11.67 8.28
C MET A 273 -4.37 -12.71 8.92
N LYS A 274 -4.96 -13.69 9.58
CA LYS A 274 -4.22 -14.85 10.08
C LYS A 274 -3.84 -15.76 8.93
N GLU A 275 -2.75 -16.50 9.12
CA GLU A 275 -2.40 -17.62 8.24
C GLU A 275 -3.61 -18.56 8.03
N GLY A 276 -3.86 -18.92 6.78
CA GLY A 276 -4.98 -19.77 6.37
C GLY A 276 -6.33 -19.05 6.27
N ALA A 277 -6.39 -17.75 6.57
CA ALA A 277 -7.62 -16.97 6.43
C ALA A 277 -7.88 -16.58 4.97
N LEU A 278 -9.15 -16.63 4.56
CA LEU A 278 -9.66 -16.12 3.29
C LEU A 278 -10.50 -14.88 3.54
N LEU A 279 -10.12 -13.76 2.93
CA LEU A 279 -10.99 -12.62 2.73
C LEU A 279 -11.96 -12.99 1.60
N LEU A 280 -13.23 -13.11 1.96
CA LEU A 280 -14.29 -13.63 1.10
C LEU A 280 -14.39 -12.85 -0.22
N PRO A 281 -14.85 -13.51 -1.31
CA PRO A 281 -15.07 -12.85 -2.58
C PRO A 281 -15.95 -11.61 -2.43
N HIS A 282 -15.43 -10.46 -2.87
CA HIS A 282 -16.11 -9.17 -2.79
C HIS A 282 -15.68 -8.24 -3.92
N TYR A 283 -16.39 -7.15 -4.12
CA TYR A 283 -15.99 -6.08 -5.05
C TYR A 283 -16.28 -4.70 -4.47
N SER A 284 -15.48 -3.71 -4.89
CA SER A 284 -15.74 -2.30 -4.62
C SER A 284 -16.69 -1.75 -5.68
N SER A 285 -17.69 -0.95 -5.29
CA SER A 285 -18.68 -0.37 -6.20
C SER A 285 -18.10 0.60 -7.23
N LYS A 286 -17.18 1.49 -6.82
CA LYS A 286 -16.58 2.52 -7.67
C LYS A 286 -15.08 2.74 -7.45
N ALA A 287 -14.56 2.33 -6.29
CA ALA A 287 -13.15 2.57 -5.98
C ALA A 287 -12.22 1.59 -6.70
N ILE A 288 -11.15 2.13 -7.29
CA ILE A 288 -10.00 1.33 -7.76
C ILE A 288 -9.03 1.21 -6.59
N VAL A 289 -8.65 -0.01 -6.24
CA VAL A 289 -7.83 -0.26 -5.05
C VAL A 289 -6.39 -0.60 -5.45
N ILE A 290 -5.43 0.17 -4.93
CA ILE A 290 -4.00 -0.11 -5.03
C ILE A 290 -3.57 -0.72 -3.69
N MET A 291 -3.35 -2.03 -3.67
CA MET A 291 -2.94 -2.80 -2.49
C MET A 291 -1.43 -2.96 -2.46
N VAL A 292 -0.81 -2.79 -1.28
CA VAL A 292 0.62 -2.99 -1.04
C VAL A 292 0.80 -3.96 0.12
N ILE A 293 1.50 -5.07 -0.11
CA ILE A 293 1.78 -6.06 0.94
C ILE A 293 2.86 -5.50 1.86
N ASN A 294 2.57 -5.44 3.15
CA ASN A 294 3.50 -4.95 4.13
C ASN A 294 4.30 -6.08 4.81
N GLU A 295 3.60 -7.16 5.18
CA GLU A 295 4.16 -8.33 5.85
C GLU A 295 3.40 -9.57 5.42
N GLY A 296 4.11 -10.69 5.27
CA GLY A 296 3.53 -11.99 4.98
C GLY A 296 3.30 -12.23 3.49
N GLU A 297 2.52 -13.28 3.22
CA GLU A 297 2.29 -13.81 1.88
C GLU A 297 0.81 -14.09 1.64
N ALA A 298 0.38 -13.90 0.40
CA ALA A 298 -0.99 -14.11 -0.02
C ALA A 298 -1.11 -14.70 -1.42
N LYS A 299 -2.22 -15.41 -1.65
CA LYS A 299 -2.72 -15.80 -2.97
C LYS A 299 -3.96 -14.97 -3.28
N ILE A 300 -3.94 -14.25 -4.39
CA ILE A 300 -5.06 -13.43 -4.83
C ILE A 300 -5.67 -14.01 -6.10
N GLU A 301 -7.00 -14.03 -6.14
CA GLU A 301 -7.77 -14.30 -7.35
C GLU A 301 -8.66 -13.10 -7.66
N LEU A 302 -8.44 -12.49 -8.83
CA LEU A 302 -9.24 -11.40 -9.36
C LEU A 302 -10.00 -11.90 -10.59
N VAL A 303 -11.27 -11.55 -10.70
CA VAL A 303 -12.13 -11.94 -11.81
C VAL A 303 -12.53 -10.71 -12.61
N GLY A 304 -12.36 -10.78 -13.94
CA GLY A 304 -12.80 -9.74 -14.87
C GLY A 304 -13.40 -10.35 -16.13
N LEU A 305 -13.92 -9.52 -17.02
CA LEU A 305 -14.36 -9.93 -18.35
C LEU A 305 -13.20 -9.73 -19.34
N SER A 306 -13.08 -10.61 -20.33
CA SER A 306 -12.00 -10.48 -21.33
C SER A 306 -12.33 -9.43 -22.39
N ASP A 307 -11.43 -8.45 -22.58
CA ASP A 307 -11.53 -7.38 -23.58
C ASP A 307 -11.14 -7.82 -25.02
N GLN A 308 -11.27 -9.09 -25.38
CA GLN A 308 -10.96 -9.55 -26.76
C GLN A 308 -11.91 -8.96 -27.85
N GLN A 309 -12.80 -8.03 -27.46
CA GLN A 309 -13.86 -7.47 -28.28
C GLN A 309 -13.43 -6.41 -29.30
N GLN A 310 -12.19 -5.91 -29.30
CA GLN A 310 -11.79 -4.88 -30.29
C GLN A 310 -11.37 -5.41 -31.67
N GLN A 311 -11.37 -6.72 -31.94
CA GLN A 311 -10.89 -7.22 -33.24
C GLN A 311 -11.74 -8.26 -34.01
N LYS A 312 -12.84 -8.83 -33.49
CA LYS A 312 -13.63 -9.80 -34.28
C LYS A 312 -15.14 -9.66 -34.07
N GLN A 313 -15.84 -9.27 -35.14
CA GLN A 313 -17.30 -9.16 -35.27
C GLN A 313 -18.02 -10.53 -35.35
N GLN A 314 -17.73 -11.49 -34.47
CA GLN A 314 -18.42 -12.78 -34.48
C GLN A 314 -18.79 -13.24 -33.07
N GLU A 315 -20.11 -13.39 -32.86
CA GLU A 315 -20.83 -14.06 -31.77
C GLU A 315 -20.22 -13.95 -30.35
N GLU A 316 -20.74 -12.97 -29.61
CA GLU A 316 -20.30 -12.49 -28.31
C GLU A 316 -20.64 -13.48 -27.17
N SER A 317 -19.71 -14.35 -26.78
CA SER A 317 -19.69 -14.87 -25.42
C SER A 317 -18.81 -14.00 -24.53
N LEU A 318 -19.39 -13.33 -23.54
CA LEU A 318 -18.64 -12.66 -22.48
C LEU A 318 -17.91 -13.73 -21.65
N GLU A 319 -16.63 -13.95 -21.96
CA GLU A 319 -15.81 -14.91 -21.22
C GLU A 319 -15.26 -14.28 -19.94
N VAL A 320 -15.44 -15.01 -18.84
CA VAL A 320 -14.88 -14.66 -17.54
C VAL A 320 -13.41 -15.03 -17.52
N GLN A 321 -12.56 -14.05 -17.24
CA GLN A 321 -11.11 -14.20 -17.13
C GLN A 321 -10.68 -14.14 -15.66
N ARG A 322 -9.90 -15.13 -15.23
CA ARG A 322 -9.32 -15.21 -13.89
C ARG A 322 -7.85 -14.76 -13.92
N TYR A 323 -7.52 -13.80 -13.08
CA TYR A 323 -6.16 -13.29 -12.88
C TYR A 323 -5.67 -13.73 -11.51
N ARG A 324 -4.57 -14.48 -11.47
CA ARG A 324 -3.96 -15.00 -10.23
C ARG A 324 -2.61 -14.36 -9.98
N ALA A 325 -2.25 -14.19 -8.71
CA ALA A 325 -0.90 -13.87 -8.30
C ALA A 325 -0.61 -14.46 -6.90
N GLU A 326 0.65 -14.76 -6.67
CA GLU A 326 1.22 -14.97 -5.33
C GLU A 326 1.93 -13.67 -4.97
N LEU A 327 1.62 -13.12 -3.81
CA LEU A 327 2.07 -11.81 -3.35
C LEU A 327 2.94 -12.00 -2.11
N SER A 328 4.05 -11.30 -2.06
CA SER A 328 4.93 -11.21 -0.88
C SER A 328 5.16 -9.76 -0.48
N GLU A 329 5.89 -9.53 0.61
CA GLU A 329 6.29 -8.20 1.07
C GLU A 329 6.76 -7.27 -0.07
N ASP A 330 6.34 -6.00 0.01
CA ASP A 330 6.54 -4.92 -0.97
C ASP A 330 5.79 -5.08 -2.31
N ASP A 331 5.15 -6.21 -2.60
CA ASP A 331 4.40 -6.38 -3.84
C ASP A 331 3.17 -5.46 -3.88
N VAL A 332 2.87 -4.94 -5.08
CA VAL A 332 1.69 -4.12 -5.33
C VAL A 332 0.71 -4.87 -6.24
N PHE A 333 -0.58 -4.81 -5.91
CA PHE A 333 -1.64 -5.36 -6.74
C PHE A 333 -2.79 -4.37 -6.90
N VAL A 334 -3.25 -4.17 -8.14
CA VAL A 334 -4.34 -3.25 -8.47
C VAL A 334 -5.64 -4.03 -8.66
N ILE A 335 -6.70 -3.63 -7.96
CA ILE A 335 -8.03 -4.21 -8.06
C ILE A 335 -8.93 -3.14 -8.69
N PRO A 336 -9.33 -3.28 -9.97
CA PRO A 336 -10.26 -2.36 -10.60
C PRO A 336 -11.62 -2.31 -9.88
N ALA A 337 -12.31 -1.18 -10.02
CA ALA A 337 -13.67 -1.04 -9.53
C ALA A 337 -14.59 -2.10 -10.16
N ALA A 338 -15.54 -2.61 -9.39
CA ALA A 338 -16.49 -3.65 -9.74
C ALA A 338 -15.91 -5.05 -10.06
N TYR A 339 -14.59 -5.26 -9.97
CA TYR A 339 -13.99 -6.58 -10.21
C TYR A 339 -14.04 -7.41 -8.92
N PRO A 340 -14.65 -8.61 -8.92
CA PRO A 340 -14.62 -9.49 -7.78
C PRO A 340 -13.21 -9.98 -7.47
N VAL A 341 -12.85 -9.94 -6.19
CA VAL A 341 -11.55 -10.37 -5.69
C VAL A 341 -11.71 -11.23 -4.44
N ALA A 342 -10.86 -12.24 -4.32
CA ALA A 342 -10.67 -13.02 -3.10
C ALA A 342 -9.19 -13.09 -2.75
N ILE A 343 -8.86 -12.98 -1.46
CA ILE A 343 -7.47 -12.95 -0.99
C ILE A 343 -7.31 -14.02 0.09
N ASN A 344 -6.39 -14.95 -0.12
CA ASN A 344 -6.07 -16.03 0.81
C ASN A 344 -4.69 -15.80 1.43
N ALA A 345 -4.61 -15.70 2.74
CA ALA A 345 -3.37 -15.50 3.48
C ALA A 345 -2.61 -16.83 3.63
N THR A 346 -1.43 -16.95 3.04
CA THR A 346 -0.58 -18.16 3.14
C THR A 346 0.38 -18.11 4.33
N SER A 347 0.55 -16.93 4.93
CA SER A 347 1.14 -16.71 6.25
C SER A 347 0.35 -15.60 6.97
N ASN A 348 0.71 -15.22 8.19
CA ASN A 348 0.11 -14.02 8.80
C ASN A 348 0.40 -12.81 7.91
N LEU A 349 -0.66 -12.12 7.49
CA LEU A 349 -0.61 -11.14 6.43
C LEU A 349 -1.05 -9.78 6.96
N ASN A 350 -0.25 -8.75 6.66
CA ASN A 350 -0.65 -7.36 6.78
C ASN A 350 -0.47 -6.67 5.42
N PHE A 351 -1.50 -5.97 4.97
CA PHE A 351 -1.40 -5.11 3.79
C PHE A 351 -2.11 -3.77 4.00
N PHE A 352 -1.64 -2.78 3.27
CA PHE A 352 -2.27 -1.47 3.18
C PHE A 352 -2.86 -1.27 1.79
N ALA A 353 -3.90 -0.44 1.70
CA ALA A 353 -4.51 -0.16 0.42
C ALA A 353 -4.94 1.30 0.30
N PHE A 354 -4.70 1.89 -0.87
CA PHE A 354 -5.25 3.17 -1.30
C PHE A 354 -6.43 2.90 -2.23
N GLY A 355 -7.61 3.40 -1.88
CA GLY A 355 -8.78 3.35 -2.75
C GLY A 355 -8.98 4.68 -3.45
N ILE A 356 -8.83 4.71 -4.77
CA ILE A 356 -9.04 5.88 -5.62
C ILE A 356 -10.52 5.96 -5.99
N ASN A 357 -11.07 7.18 -6.11
CA ASN A 357 -12.51 7.42 -6.31
C ASN A 357 -13.32 6.83 -5.15
N ALA A 358 -13.01 7.26 -3.93
CA ALA A 358 -13.47 6.64 -2.70
C ALA A 358 -14.83 7.13 -2.20
N GLU A 359 -15.23 8.35 -2.54
CA GLU A 359 -16.44 8.99 -2.01
C GLU A 359 -17.68 8.12 -2.31
N ASN A 360 -18.46 7.80 -1.28
CA ASN A 360 -19.63 6.92 -1.39
C ASN A 360 -19.33 5.49 -1.92
N ASN A 361 -18.07 5.05 -1.94
CA ASN A 361 -17.74 3.68 -2.32
C ASN A 361 -18.32 2.68 -1.31
N ARG A 362 -19.01 1.67 -1.82
CA ARG A 362 -19.51 0.51 -1.07
C ARG A 362 -18.71 -0.74 -1.39
N ARG A 363 -18.60 -1.63 -0.42
CA ARG A 363 -18.03 -2.98 -0.59
C ARG A 363 -19.15 -4.00 -0.55
N ASN A 364 -19.23 -4.82 -1.59
CA ASN A 364 -20.28 -5.81 -1.77
C ASN A 364 -19.65 -7.20 -1.67
N PHE A 365 -19.98 -7.95 -0.61
CA PHE A 365 -19.52 -9.34 -0.49
C PHE A 365 -20.44 -10.27 -1.29
N LEU A 366 -19.86 -11.31 -1.89
CA LEU A 366 -20.58 -12.32 -2.68
C LEU A 366 -20.85 -13.60 -1.89
N ALA A 367 -20.28 -13.70 -0.69
CA ALA A 367 -20.41 -14.83 0.21
C ALA A 367 -20.33 -14.36 1.67
N GLY A 368 -20.74 -15.22 2.59
CA GLY A 368 -20.73 -14.96 4.03
C GLY A 368 -22.10 -14.69 4.61
N GLY A 369 -22.17 -14.63 5.94
CA GLY A 369 -23.41 -14.44 6.69
C GLY A 369 -23.92 -13.00 6.77
N LYS A 370 -23.08 -12.01 6.47
CA LYS A 370 -23.40 -10.57 6.45
C LYS A 370 -22.86 -9.91 5.20
N ASP A 371 -23.50 -8.82 4.79
CA ASP A 371 -23.13 -7.98 3.63
C ASP A 371 -23.04 -8.73 2.29
N ASN A 372 -23.61 -9.94 2.26
CA ASN A 372 -23.64 -10.82 1.10
C ASN A 372 -24.77 -10.39 0.16
N VAL A 373 -24.44 -9.74 -0.95
CA VAL A 373 -25.47 -9.24 -1.88
C VAL A 373 -26.28 -10.36 -2.52
N MET A 374 -25.73 -11.59 -2.61
CA MET A 374 -26.46 -12.73 -3.16
C MET A 374 -27.57 -13.21 -2.23
N SER A 375 -27.45 -13.00 -0.91
CA SER A 375 -28.50 -13.41 0.04
C SER A 375 -29.73 -12.50 0.03
N GLU A 376 -29.60 -11.30 -0.56
CA GLU A 376 -30.68 -10.32 -0.69
C GLU A 376 -31.48 -10.49 -1.99
N ILE A 377 -31.04 -11.37 -2.91
CA ILE A 377 -31.76 -11.64 -4.16
C ILE A 377 -33.01 -12.47 -3.85
N PRO A 378 -34.21 -12.05 -4.32
CA PRO A 378 -35.44 -12.82 -4.13
C PRO A 378 -35.32 -14.25 -4.66
N THR A 379 -35.92 -15.21 -3.95
CA THR A 379 -35.84 -16.63 -4.28
C THR A 379 -36.33 -16.92 -5.71
N GLU A 380 -37.33 -16.19 -6.18
CA GLU A 380 -37.89 -16.30 -7.54
C GLU A 380 -36.87 -15.86 -8.61
N VAL A 381 -36.05 -14.85 -8.31
CA VAL A 381 -34.97 -14.38 -9.20
C VAL A 381 -33.81 -15.37 -9.19
N LEU A 382 -33.47 -15.94 -8.04
CA LEU A 382 -32.46 -17.00 -7.93
C LEU A 382 -32.85 -18.24 -8.74
N GLU A 383 -34.14 -18.60 -8.76
CA GLU A 383 -34.66 -19.77 -9.49
C GLU A 383 -34.48 -19.66 -11.00
N VAL A 384 -34.56 -18.45 -11.58
CA VAL A 384 -34.32 -18.23 -13.01
C VAL A 384 -32.85 -17.94 -13.34
N SER A 385 -32.08 -17.47 -12.35
CA SER A 385 -30.68 -17.07 -12.54
C SER A 385 -29.70 -18.25 -12.48
N PHE A 386 -30.08 -19.34 -11.80
CA PHE A 386 -29.23 -20.51 -11.58
C PHE A 386 -29.91 -21.79 -12.06
N PRO A 387 -29.15 -22.84 -12.44
CA PRO A 387 -29.72 -24.10 -12.94
C PRO A 387 -30.42 -24.95 -11.87
N ALA A 388 -30.47 -24.49 -10.62
CA ALA A 388 -31.08 -25.19 -9.50
C ALA A 388 -32.28 -24.39 -8.97
N SER A 389 -33.19 -25.05 -8.24
CA SER A 389 -34.33 -24.36 -7.65
C SER A 389 -33.90 -23.22 -6.70
N GLY A 390 -34.64 -22.11 -6.70
CA GLY A 390 -34.30 -20.93 -5.91
C GLY A 390 -34.07 -21.26 -4.43
N LYS A 391 -34.92 -22.11 -3.84
CA LYS A 391 -34.76 -22.59 -2.45
C LYS A 391 -33.44 -23.31 -2.20
N LYS A 392 -32.95 -24.09 -3.18
CA LYS A 392 -31.68 -24.82 -3.07
C LYS A 392 -30.49 -23.85 -3.15
N VAL A 393 -30.58 -22.85 -4.03
CA VAL A 393 -29.58 -21.79 -4.18
C VAL A 393 -29.50 -20.94 -2.91
N GLU A 394 -30.64 -20.47 -2.41
CA GLU A 394 -30.73 -19.69 -1.18
C GLU A 394 -30.13 -20.44 0.01
N LYS A 395 -30.47 -21.73 0.16
CA LYS A 395 -29.90 -22.59 1.21
C LYS A 395 -28.38 -22.74 1.08
N LEU A 396 -27.84 -22.78 -0.15
CA LEU A 396 -26.40 -22.90 -0.39
C LEU A 396 -25.66 -21.60 -0.02
N ILE A 397 -26.16 -20.45 -0.47
CA ILE A 397 -25.55 -19.14 -0.24
C ILE A 397 -25.53 -18.82 1.27
N LYS A 398 -26.57 -19.22 2.01
CA LYS A 398 -26.69 -19.02 3.47
C LYS A 398 -25.93 -20.08 4.31
N LYS A 399 -25.19 -21.01 3.69
CA LYS A 399 -24.48 -22.09 4.42
C LYS A 399 -23.26 -21.58 5.19
N GLN A 400 -22.57 -20.56 4.68
CA GLN A 400 -21.44 -19.93 5.37
C GLN A 400 -21.95 -18.94 6.43
N SER A 401 -21.76 -19.26 7.70
CA SER A 401 -22.22 -18.43 8.82
C SER A 401 -21.22 -17.34 9.23
N GLU A 402 -19.93 -17.55 8.96
CA GLU A 402 -18.90 -16.53 9.19
C GLU A 402 -19.02 -15.42 8.12
N SER A 403 -18.50 -14.23 8.42
CA SER A 403 -18.59 -13.06 7.53
C SER A 403 -17.23 -12.43 7.33
N HIS A 404 -17.02 -11.84 6.15
CA HIS A 404 -15.81 -11.10 5.73
C HIS A 404 -14.54 -11.97 5.63
N PHE A 405 -14.07 -12.53 6.74
CA PHE A 405 -12.92 -13.42 6.81
C PHE A 405 -13.34 -14.82 7.26
N VAL A 406 -12.83 -15.87 6.63
CA VAL A 406 -13.15 -17.26 6.98
C VAL A 406 -11.91 -18.13 7.01
N ASP A 407 -12.02 -19.32 7.57
CA ASP A 407 -10.98 -20.34 7.47
C ASP A 407 -10.98 -20.96 6.06
N ALA A 408 -9.81 -21.04 5.44
CA ALA A 408 -9.58 -21.71 4.16
C ALA A 408 -8.49 -22.78 4.24
N GLN A 409 -8.06 -23.17 5.45
CA GLN A 409 -7.14 -24.30 5.60
C GLN A 409 -7.80 -25.61 5.13
N PRO A 410 -7.08 -26.46 4.37
CA PRO A 410 -7.60 -27.75 3.94
C PRO A 410 -7.98 -28.62 5.16
N GLU A 411 -9.14 -29.29 5.10
CA GLU A 411 -9.62 -30.19 6.18
C GLU A 411 -8.62 -31.27 6.60
N GLN A 412 -7.63 -31.60 5.76
CA GLN A 412 -6.55 -32.55 6.09
C GLN A 412 -5.59 -32.02 7.16
N GLN A 413 -5.26 -30.72 7.17
CA GLN A 413 -4.40 -30.11 8.20
C GLN A 413 -5.12 -29.99 9.54
N GLN A 414 -6.44 -29.74 9.53
CA GLN A 414 -7.27 -29.71 10.74
C GLN A 414 -7.31 -31.08 11.47
N ARG A 415 -7.18 -32.20 10.74
CA ARG A 415 -7.11 -33.55 11.34
C ARG A 415 -5.77 -33.83 12.02
N GLU A 416 -4.68 -33.28 11.52
CA GLU A 416 -3.33 -33.47 12.10
C GLU A 416 -3.13 -32.62 13.35
N GLU A 417 -3.62 -31.38 13.38
CA GLU A 417 -3.58 -30.53 14.57
C GLU A 417 -4.49 -31.06 15.69
N GLY A 418 -5.67 -31.57 15.34
CA GLY A 418 -6.58 -32.25 16.29
C GLY A 418 -5.98 -33.53 16.91
N HIS A 419 -5.02 -34.16 16.24
CA HIS A 419 -4.29 -35.32 16.78
C HIS A 419 -3.09 -34.95 17.66
N LYS A 420 -2.44 -33.79 17.44
CA LYS A 420 -1.38 -33.29 18.32
C LYS A 420 -1.92 -32.79 19.67
N GLY A 421 -3.16 -32.30 19.72
CA GLY A 421 -3.83 -31.90 20.97
C GLY A 421 -4.34 -33.04 21.86
N ARG A 422 -4.27 -34.31 21.41
CA ARG A 422 -4.79 -35.49 22.15
C ARG A 422 -3.73 -36.50 22.61
N LYS A 423 -2.44 -36.22 22.38
CA LYS A 423 -1.32 -37.01 22.92
C LYS A 423 -0.49 -36.16 23.87
N GLY A 424 -1.01 -35.94 25.08
CA GLY A 424 -0.27 -35.32 26.18
C GLY A 424 -0.82 -35.77 27.53
N SER A 425 0.04 -36.39 28.33
CA SER A 425 -0.14 -36.85 29.72
C SER A 425 -0.79 -38.23 29.93
N LEU A 426 -0.02 -39.29 29.67
CA LEU A 426 0.02 -40.48 30.53
C LEU A 426 1.43 -41.10 30.46
N SER A 427 2.34 -40.61 31.30
CA SER A 427 3.52 -41.39 31.70
C SER A 427 4.10 -40.88 33.02
N SER A 428 4.46 -41.85 33.87
CA SER A 428 5.36 -41.76 35.03
C SER A 428 4.75 -41.42 36.39
N ILE A 429 4.09 -42.40 37.02
CA ILE A 429 4.26 -42.67 38.45
C ILE A 429 4.76 -44.11 38.56
N LEU A 430 6.07 -44.31 38.69
CA LEU A 430 6.72 -45.49 39.27
C LEU A 430 8.23 -45.24 39.27
N GLY A 431 8.79 -44.95 40.44
CA GLY A 431 10.25 -44.81 40.57
C GLY A 431 10.74 -44.10 41.82
N SER A 432 10.25 -44.46 43.02
CA SER A 432 10.96 -44.18 44.27
C SER A 432 10.63 -45.25 45.30
N LEU A 433 11.49 -46.27 45.38
CA LEU A 433 11.76 -47.14 46.53
C LEU A 433 12.67 -48.27 46.03
N TYR A 434 13.99 -48.05 46.16
CA TYR A 434 15.00 -48.94 46.75
C TYR A 434 16.40 -48.45 46.40
#